data_AF-A0A6I4U031-F1
#
_entry.id   AF-A0A6I4U031-F1
#
_cell.length_a   1.000
_cell.length_b   1.000
_cell.length_c   1.000
_cell.angle_alpha   90.00
_cell.angle_beta   90.00
_cell.angle_gamma   90.00
#
_symmetry.space_group_name_H-M   'P 1'
#
loop_
_entity.id
_entity.type
_entity.pdbx_description
1 polymer ?
#
loop_
_entity_poly.entity_id
_entity_poly.type
_entity_poly.pdbx_seq_one_letter_code
_entity_poly.pdbx_strand_id
1 'polypeptide(L)'
;MTQEKKARTAQERGPKPPRRSPRKRTPADLGSLLYGGFQLDASDRHLANYHRLSPDSLEDDSYFRVTRALVVAARRWRKVANDRIKPLDHSMVQWETLYLVAYSGEDLTQSELARAVGVEGPTMVRILHLLAEDGLLERHQSRDDLRVTINRITDSGRRVISDIMAITNQLRSEMLENIPADDLAVAQRVMTQLVRNLEAAQGKPTRAGSKPKDQRTTRPAKNHEGE
;
A
#
# COMPACT_ATOMS: atom_id res chain seq x y z
N MET A 1 42.05 52.17 28.75
CA MET A 1 41.46 53.01 27.67
C MET A 1 41.58 52.18 26.40
N THR A 2 40.55 51.71 25.70
CA THR A 2 39.12 52.03 25.68
C THR A 2 38.41 50.85 25.02
N GLN A 3 37.28 50.42 25.60
CA GLN A 3 36.35 49.46 25.01
C GLN A 3 35.52 50.16 23.95
N GLU A 4 35.31 49.55 22.78
CA GLU A 4 34.23 49.94 21.87
C GLU A 4 33.33 48.74 21.58
N LYS A 5 32.21 48.69 22.32
CA LYS A 5 31.09 47.77 22.12
C LYS A 5 30.33 48.15 20.86
N LYS A 6 30.35 47.31 19.82
CA LYS A 6 29.39 47.40 18.71
C LYS A 6 28.03 46.86 19.17
N ALA A 7 27.08 47.77 19.36
CA ALA A 7 25.67 47.48 19.58
C ALA A 7 25.09 46.80 18.33
N ARG A 8 24.46 45.63 18.53
CA ARG A 8 23.64 44.95 17.51
C ARG A 8 22.27 45.63 17.49
N THR A 9 21.92 46.22 16.37
CA THR A 9 20.59 46.78 16.09
C THR A 9 19.54 45.67 16.13
N ALA A 10 18.60 45.77 17.06
CA ALA A 10 17.46 44.87 17.16
C ALA A 10 16.49 45.18 16.01
N GLN A 11 16.34 44.22 15.09
CA GLN A 11 15.36 44.31 14.00
C GLN A 11 13.98 43.97 14.57
N GLU A 12 13.14 44.98 14.69
CA GLU A 12 11.74 44.86 15.12
C GLU A 12 11.00 43.87 14.21
N ARG A 13 10.54 42.76 14.78
CA ARG A 13 9.69 41.79 14.07
C ARG A 13 8.28 42.37 14.01
N GLY A 14 7.85 42.78 12.82
CA GLY A 14 6.47 43.20 12.56
C GLY A 14 5.44 42.13 12.95
N PRO A 15 4.15 42.51 13.12
CA PRO A 15 3.11 41.63 13.63
C PRO A 15 2.94 40.38 12.74
N LYS A 16 2.83 39.23 13.40
CA LYS A 16 2.63 37.91 12.77
C LYS A 16 1.37 37.97 11.87
N PRO A 17 1.46 37.57 10.59
CA PRO A 17 0.30 37.62 9.70
C PRO A 17 -0.83 36.72 10.24
N PRO A 18 -2.11 37.11 10.05
CA PRO A 18 -3.23 36.34 10.54
C PRO A 18 -3.23 34.95 9.91
N ARG A 19 -3.54 33.92 10.72
CA ARG A 19 -3.75 32.55 10.24
C ARG A 19 -4.85 32.56 9.18
N ARG A 20 -4.49 32.32 7.92
CA ARG A 20 -5.47 32.12 6.84
C ARG A 20 -6.28 30.86 7.15
N SER A 21 -7.60 31.02 7.24
CA SER A 21 -8.54 29.90 7.27
C SER A 21 -8.33 28.99 6.05
N PRO A 22 -8.49 27.66 6.16
CA PRO A 22 -8.32 26.76 5.04
C PRO A 22 -9.31 27.12 3.93
N ARG A 23 -8.79 27.43 2.73
CA ARG A 23 -9.62 27.68 1.54
C ARG A 23 -10.42 26.41 1.23
N LYS A 24 -11.75 26.53 1.15
CA LYS A 24 -12.59 25.50 0.52
C LYS A 24 -12.17 25.42 -0.96
N ARG A 25 -11.70 24.26 -1.41
CA ARG A 25 -11.32 24.02 -2.82
C ARG A 25 -12.56 24.23 -3.71
N THR A 26 -12.37 24.91 -4.83
CA THR A 26 -13.43 25.13 -5.82
C THR A 26 -13.44 23.98 -6.85
N PRO A 27 -14.55 23.74 -7.57
CA PRO A 27 -14.61 22.69 -8.60
C PRO A 27 -13.53 22.79 -9.69
N ALA A 28 -12.99 23.98 -9.95
CA ALA A 28 -11.88 24.20 -10.87
C ALA A 28 -10.54 23.60 -10.38
N ASP A 29 -10.35 23.42 -9.06
CA ASP A 29 -9.14 22.83 -8.49
C ASP A 29 -9.07 21.30 -8.70
N LEU A 30 -10.21 20.66 -9.00
CA LEU A 30 -10.30 19.22 -9.29
C LEU A 30 -9.64 18.82 -10.61
N GLY A 31 -9.47 19.77 -11.55
CA GLY A 31 -8.84 19.52 -12.85
C GLY A 31 -7.36 19.13 -12.77
N SER A 32 -6.71 19.33 -11.62
CA SER A 32 -5.32 18.94 -11.37
C SER A 32 -5.17 17.59 -10.64
N LEU A 33 -6.28 16.98 -10.20
CA LEU A 33 -6.21 15.72 -9.48
C LEU A 33 -5.86 14.58 -10.45
N LEU A 34 -4.79 13.86 -10.12
CA LEU A 34 -4.44 12.64 -10.83
C LEU A 34 -5.30 11.48 -10.32
N TYR A 35 -6.02 10.86 -11.24
CA TYR A 35 -6.80 9.67 -11.02
C TYR A 35 -6.18 8.49 -11.78
N GLY A 36 -5.72 7.46 -11.05
CA GLY A 36 -5.10 6.29 -11.69
C GLY A 36 -3.92 6.67 -12.61
N GLY A 37 -3.25 7.79 -12.32
CA GLY A 37 -2.14 8.33 -13.12
C GLY A 37 -2.52 9.25 -14.28
N PHE A 38 -3.80 9.53 -14.49
CA PHE A 38 -4.32 10.43 -15.53
C PHE A 38 -4.89 11.70 -14.92
N GLN A 39 -4.91 12.81 -15.68
CA GLN A 39 -5.73 13.97 -15.31
C GLN A 39 -7.20 13.55 -15.18
N LEU A 40 -7.96 14.21 -14.28
CA LEU A 40 -9.33 13.81 -13.96
C LEU A 40 -10.25 13.81 -15.19
N ASP A 41 -10.06 14.74 -16.13
CA ASP A 41 -10.75 14.80 -17.42
C ASP A 41 -10.47 13.59 -18.33
N ALA A 42 -9.23 13.11 -18.36
CA ALA A 42 -8.82 11.88 -19.04
C ALA A 42 -9.31 10.63 -18.28
N SER A 43 -9.56 10.73 -16.97
CA SER A 43 -10.16 9.64 -16.19
C SER A 43 -11.61 9.38 -16.56
N ASP A 44 -12.37 10.42 -16.89
CA ASP A 44 -13.77 10.29 -17.31
C ASP A 44 -13.87 9.54 -18.64
N ARG A 45 -12.88 9.71 -19.52
CA ARG A 45 -12.77 8.92 -20.76
C ARG A 45 -12.48 7.44 -20.50
N HIS A 46 -11.60 7.12 -19.54
CA HIS A 46 -11.32 5.73 -19.16
C HIS A 46 -12.55 5.08 -18.53
N LEU A 47 -13.28 5.82 -17.70
CA LEU A 47 -14.52 5.37 -17.10
C LEU A 47 -15.62 5.15 -18.15
N ALA A 48 -15.78 6.07 -19.10
CA ALA A 48 -16.71 5.91 -20.22
C ALA A 48 -16.35 4.68 -21.10
N ASN A 49 -15.06 4.42 -21.31
CA ASN A 49 -14.60 3.21 -22.01
C ASN A 49 -14.85 1.95 -21.18
N TYR A 50 -14.67 2.00 -19.85
CA TYR A 50 -14.97 0.90 -18.94
C TYR A 50 -16.46 0.53 -19.01
N HIS A 51 -17.36 1.51 -18.88
CA HIS A 51 -18.82 1.32 -19.03
C HIS A 51 -19.19 0.71 -20.38
N ARG A 52 -18.57 1.18 -21.48
CA ARG A 52 -18.84 0.64 -22.82
C ARG A 52 -18.44 -0.84 -22.95
N LEU A 53 -17.37 -1.25 -22.28
CA LEU A 53 -16.81 -2.61 -22.35
C LEU A 53 -17.32 -3.53 -21.23
N SER A 54 -18.06 -3.00 -20.26
CA SER A 54 -18.63 -3.75 -19.13
C SER A 54 -20.04 -3.24 -18.79
N PRO A 55 -21.04 -3.51 -19.65
CA PRO A 55 -22.39 -2.93 -19.52
C PRO A 55 -23.14 -3.40 -18.27
N ASP A 56 -22.84 -4.61 -17.80
CA ASP A 56 -23.49 -5.24 -16.64
C ASP A 56 -22.82 -4.88 -15.30
N SER A 57 -21.67 -4.19 -15.31
CA SER A 57 -21.02 -3.71 -14.08
C SER A 57 -21.62 -2.37 -13.66
N LEU A 58 -22.86 -2.40 -13.15
CA LEU A 58 -23.49 -1.26 -12.48
C LEU A 58 -22.86 -0.97 -11.08
N GLU A 59 -21.80 -1.69 -10.70
CA GLU A 59 -21.08 -1.44 -9.45
C GLU A 59 -20.19 -0.20 -9.59
N ASP A 60 -20.85 0.93 -9.34
CA ASP A 60 -20.37 2.23 -8.86
C ASP A 60 -19.04 2.74 -9.44
N ASP A 61 -19.09 3.87 -10.16
CA ASP A 61 -17.93 4.65 -10.59
C ASP A 61 -16.88 4.81 -9.47
N SER A 62 -17.34 4.86 -8.22
CA SER A 62 -16.49 4.95 -7.03
C SER A 62 -15.58 3.72 -6.80
N TYR A 63 -15.96 2.51 -7.24
CA TYR A 63 -15.17 1.29 -7.09
C TYR A 63 -14.03 1.22 -8.10
N PHE A 64 -14.35 1.46 -9.38
CA PHE A 64 -13.33 1.62 -10.43
C PHE A 64 -12.36 2.72 -10.01
N ARG A 65 -12.95 3.90 -9.71
CA ARG A 65 -12.52 4.87 -8.71
C ARG A 65 -11.27 4.56 -7.87
N VAL A 66 -11.60 4.10 -6.67
CA VAL A 66 -10.67 3.73 -5.62
C VAL A 66 -9.65 2.70 -6.11
N THR A 67 -10.06 1.71 -6.91
CA THR A 67 -9.14 0.64 -7.37
C THR A 67 -8.01 1.18 -8.23
N ARG A 68 -8.29 2.07 -9.20
CA ARG A 68 -7.21 2.65 -10.03
C ARG A 68 -6.31 3.58 -9.23
N ALA A 69 -6.88 4.39 -8.33
CA ALA A 69 -6.11 5.25 -7.44
C ALA A 69 -5.15 4.43 -6.57
N LEU A 70 -5.66 3.35 -5.95
CA LEU A 70 -4.88 2.43 -5.12
C LEU A 70 -3.70 1.82 -5.89
N VAL A 71 -3.95 1.24 -7.07
CA VAL A 71 -2.91 0.57 -7.86
C VAL A 71 -1.79 1.54 -8.24
N VAL A 72 -2.14 2.76 -8.67
CA VAL A 72 -1.13 3.74 -9.07
C VAL A 72 -0.39 4.31 -7.88
N ALA A 73 -1.10 4.64 -6.80
CA ALA A 73 -0.48 5.12 -5.57
C ALA A 73 0.51 4.08 -5.02
N ALA A 74 0.09 2.82 -4.89
CA ALA A 74 0.95 1.73 -4.39
C ALA A 74 2.21 1.54 -5.25
N ARG A 75 2.08 1.54 -6.58
CA ARG A 75 3.23 1.40 -7.49
C ARG A 75 4.19 2.58 -7.39
N ARG A 76 3.68 3.82 -7.34
CA ARG A 76 4.51 5.03 -7.23
C ARG A 76 5.20 5.11 -5.87
N TRP A 77 4.46 4.81 -4.80
CA TRP A 77 5.00 4.70 -3.45
C TRP A 77 6.16 3.72 -3.40
N ARG A 78 5.95 2.48 -3.90
CA ARG A 78 6.97 1.44 -3.96
C ARG A 78 8.21 1.89 -4.70
N LYS A 79 8.05 2.56 -5.84
CA LYS A 79 9.18 3.10 -6.61
C LYS A 79 9.98 4.11 -5.79
N VAL A 80 9.33 5.12 -5.20
CA VAL A 80 10.03 6.17 -4.44
C VAL A 80 10.68 5.60 -3.17
N ALA A 81 10.00 4.70 -2.46
CA ALA A 81 10.56 4.02 -1.30
C ALA A 81 11.83 3.24 -1.70
N ASN A 82 11.76 2.43 -2.76
CA ASN A 82 12.90 1.66 -3.26
C ASN A 82 14.07 2.55 -3.69
N ASP A 83 13.79 3.65 -4.39
CA ASP A 83 14.82 4.59 -4.84
C ASP A 83 15.53 5.26 -3.64
N ARG A 84 14.83 5.50 -2.52
CA ARG A 84 15.42 6.08 -1.29
C ARG A 84 16.22 5.10 -0.43
N ILE A 85 15.81 3.83 -0.38
CA ILE A 85 16.53 2.81 0.40
C ILE A 85 17.70 2.19 -0.36
N LYS A 86 17.74 2.33 -1.70
CA LYS A 86 18.79 1.78 -2.56
C LYS A 86 20.22 2.04 -2.07
N PRO A 87 20.57 3.22 -1.49
CA PRO A 87 21.91 3.45 -0.95
C PRO A 87 22.31 2.55 0.23
N LEU A 88 21.35 1.89 0.89
CA LEU A 88 21.58 0.97 2.01
C LEU A 88 21.76 -0.50 1.55
N ASP A 89 21.85 -0.76 0.24
CA ASP A 89 22.03 -2.08 -0.35
C ASP A 89 21.00 -3.14 0.07
N HIS A 90 19.78 -2.70 0.42
CA HIS A 90 18.67 -3.55 0.79
C HIS A 90 17.52 -3.47 -0.21
N SER A 91 17.02 -4.64 -0.61
CA SER A 91 15.79 -4.76 -1.40
C SER A 91 14.54 -4.48 -0.56
N MET A 92 13.43 -4.20 -1.25
CA MET A 92 12.15 -3.95 -0.58
C MET A 92 11.76 -5.07 0.39
N VAL A 93 11.86 -6.30 -0.10
CA VAL A 93 11.42 -7.49 0.62
C VAL A 93 12.33 -7.78 1.82
N GLN A 94 13.62 -7.46 1.72
CA GLN A 94 14.55 -7.60 2.85
C GLN A 94 14.22 -6.65 3.99
N TRP A 95 13.99 -5.37 3.71
CA TRP A 95 13.68 -4.43 4.80
C TRP A 95 12.28 -4.62 5.35
N GLU A 96 11.28 -5.00 4.53
CA GLU A 96 9.95 -5.36 5.02
C GLU A 96 10.01 -6.55 5.98
N THR A 97 10.82 -7.57 5.65
CA THR A 97 11.09 -8.69 6.56
C THR A 97 11.77 -8.23 7.84
N LEU A 98 12.83 -7.40 7.76
CA LEU A 98 13.50 -6.86 8.96
C LEU A 98 12.56 -6.01 9.82
N TYR A 99 11.70 -5.21 9.19
CA TYR A 99 10.68 -4.43 9.88
C TYR A 99 9.73 -5.34 10.68
N LEU A 100 9.19 -6.38 10.04
CA LEU A 100 8.27 -7.31 10.70
C LEU A 100 8.94 -7.99 11.89
N VAL A 101 10.15 -8.53 11.72
CA VAL A 101 10.88 -9.21 12.80
C VAL A 101 11.26 -8.23 13.92
N ALA A 102 11.55 -6.96 13.62
CA ALA A 102 11.95 -5.98 14.62
C ALA A 102 10.77 -5.40 15.43
N TYR A 103 9.59 -5.27 14.83
CA TYR A 103 8.45 -4.52 15.37
C TYR A 103 7.20 -5.36 15.66
N SER A 104 7.17 -6.66 15.34
CA SER A 104 6.06 -7.56 15.71
C SER A 104 5.89 -7.75 17.22
N GLY A 105 6.99 -7.63 17.98
CA GLY A 105 7.03 -7.95 19.41
C GLY A 105 7.13 -9.45 19.71
N GLU A 106 7.17 -10.31 18.69
CA GLU A 106 7.26 -11.77 18.79
C GLU A 106 8.19 -12.35 17.70
N ASP A 107 8.78 -13.51 17.97
CA ASP A 107 9.60 -14.20 16.96
C ASP A 107 8.68 -14.82 15.90
N LEU A 108 8.93 -14.53 14.62
CA LEU A 108 8.04 -14.92 13.52
C LEU A 108 8.58 -16.14 12.77
N THR A 109 7.68 -17.05 12.38
CA THR A 109 8.00 -18.15 11.50
C THR A 109 8.19 -17.68 10.06
N GLN A 110 8.88 -18.49 9.26
CA GLN A 110 9.02 -18.23 7.82
C GLN A 110 7.67 -18.11 7.10
N SER A 111 6.70 -18.96 7.46
CA SER A 111 5.37 -18.98 6.82
C SER A 111 4.57 -17.72 7.14
N GLU A 112 4.69 -17.20 8.37
CA GLU A 112 4.08 -15.92 8.76
C GLU A 112 4.71 -14.75 8.02
N LEU A 113 6.04 -14.72 7.93
CA LEU A 113 6.75 -13.69 7.18
C LEU A 113 6.41 -13.73 5.69
N ALA A 114 6.38 -14.92 5.08
CA ALA A 114 6.00 -15.09 3.68
C ALA A 114 4.59 -14.54 3.40
N ARG A 115 3.64 -14.86 4.28
CA ARG A 115 2.26 -14.34 4.20
C ARG A 115 2.21 -12.83 4.38
N ALA A 116 2.86 -12.29 5.41
CA ALA A 116 2.82 -10.88 5.75
C ALA A 116 3.48 -10.00 4.68
N VAL A 117 4.58 -10.46 4.08
CA VAL A 117 5.28 -9.75 3.01
C VAL A 117 4.65 -10.00 1.63
N GLY A 118 3.86 -11.07 1.48
CA GLY A 118 3.18 -11.41 0.23
C GLY A 118 4.11 -12.03 -0.81
N VAL A 119 5.02 -12.91 -0.37
CA VAL A 119 5.93 -13.67 -1.25
C VAL A 119 5.80 -15.17 -1.01
N GLU A 120 6.16 -15.96 -2.01
CA GLU A 120 6.18 -17.41 -1.90
C GLU A 120 7.22 -17.90 -0.87
N GLY A 121 6.90 -19.01 -0.20
CA GLY A 121 7.75 -19.62 0.84
C GLY A 121 9.23 -19.77 0.44
N PRO A 122 9.56 -20.33 -0.74
CA PRO A 122 10.95 -20.43 -1.20
C PRO A 122 11.66 -19.08 -1.35
N THR A 123 10.92 -18.03 -1.74
CA THR A 123 11.48 -16.67 -1.82
C THR A 123 11.82 -16.16 -0.42
N MET A 124 10.94 -16.38 0.55
CA MET A 124 11.18 -16.01 1.94
C MET A 124 12.37 -16.78 2.55
N VAL A 125 12.52 -18.08 2.27
CA VAL A 125 13.69 -18.87 2.71
C VAL A 125 14.99 -18.17 2.30
N ARG A 126 15.08 -17.78 1.02
CA ARG A 126 16.27 -17.14 0.45
C ARG A 126 16.56 -15.79 1.11
N ILE A 127 15.51 -15.00 1.36
CA ILE A 127 15.65 -13.69 2.02
C ILE A 127 16.15 -13.86 3.45
N LEU A 128 15.55 -14.78 4.21
CA LEU A 128 15.97 -15.06 5.58
C LEU A 128 17.40 -15.59 5.66
N HIS A 129 17.84 -16.37 4.67
CA HIS A 129 19.22 -16.80 4.58
C HIS A 129 20.18 -15.62 4.41
N LEU A 130 19.92 -14.76 3.42
CA LEU A 130 20.76 -13.58 3.16
C LEU A 130 20.84 -12.66 4.39
N LEU A 131 19.71 -12.36 5.01
CA LEU A 131 19.66 -11.52 6.21
C LEU A 131 20.38 -12.17 7.42
N ALA A 132 20.42 -13.51 7.50
CA ALA A 132 21.17 -14.22 8.53
C ALA A 132 22.69 -14.19 8.26
N GLU A 133 23.10 -14.37 6.99
CA GLU A 133 24.50 -14.25 6.57
C GLU A 133 25.04 -12.84 6.81
N ASP A 134 24.22 -11.81 6.60
CA ASP A 134 24.54 -10.41 6.90
C ASP A 134 24.53 -10.11 8.42
N GLY A 135 24.20 -11.11 9.26
CA GLY A 135 24.14 -10.97 10.72
C GLY A 135 23.01 -10.08 11.21
N LEU A 136 21.98 -9.84 10.40
CA LEU A 136 20.84 -8.95 10.72
C LEU A 136 19.71 -9.69 11.44
N LEU A 137 19.63 -11.01 11.27
CA LEU A 137 18.72 -11.87 12.01
C LEU A 137 19.41 -13.17 12.44
N GLU A 138 18.82 -13.82 13.42
CA GLU A 138 19.15 -15.17 13.85
C GLU A 138 17.97 -16.10 13.63
N ARG A 139 18.27 -17.36 13.34
CA ARG A 139 17.29 -18.41 13.09
C ARG A 139 17.41 -19.46 14.19
N HIS A 140 16.31 -19.70 14.89
CA HIS A 140 16.25 -20.61 16.04
C HIS A 140 15.15 -21.65 15.84
N GLN A 141 15.31 -22.83 16.44
CA GLN A 141 14.18 -23.76 16.57
C GLN A 141 13.23 -23.24 17.65
N SER A 142 11.93 -23.32 17.41
CA SER A 142 10.93 -22.99 18.42
C SER A 142 11.06 -23.92 19.62
N ARG A 143 10.85 -23.38 20.81
CA ARG A 143 10.84 -24.17 22.05
C ARG A 143 9.63 -25.10 22.14
N ASP A 144 8.54 -24.73 21.47
CA ASP A 144 7.28 -25.49 21.50
C ASP A 144 7.26 -26.60 20.44
N ASP A 145 7.93 -26.40 19.31
CA ASP A 145 8.10 -27.40 18.25
C ASP A 145 9.45 -27.21 17.54
N LEU A 146 10.38 -28.15 17.74
CA LEU A 146 11.71 -28.10 17.13
C LEU A 146 11.69 -28.20 15.60
N ARG A 147 10.56 -28.61 14.99
CA ARG A 147 10.37 -28.59 13.53
C ARG A 147 10.10 -27.20 12.99
N VAL A 148 9.70 -26.27 13.85
CA VAL A 148 9.41 -24.87 13.50
C VAL A 148 10.66 -24.05 13.68
N THR A 149 11.03 -23.31 12.63
CA THR A 149 12.10 -22.30 12.71
C THR A 149 11.47 -20.91 12.89
N ILE A 150 11.91 -20.22 13.93
CA ILE A 150 11.55 -18.84 14.25
C ILE A 150 12.74 -17.92 13.95
N ASN A 151 12.44 -16.67 13.61
CA ASN A 151 13.43 -15.68 13.21
C ASN A 151 13.38 -14.51 14.19
N ARG A 152 14.56 -14.11 14.67
CA ARG A 152 14.73 -13.03 15.65
C ARG A 152 15.71 -11.99 15.12
N ILE A 153 15.43 -10.72 15.37
CA ILE A 153 16.31 -9.62 14.97
C ILE A 153 17.57 -9.58 15.87
N THR A 154 18.74 -9.32 15.28
CA THR A 154 19.96 -9.05 16.04
C THR A 154 20.10 -7.56 16.38
N ASP A 155 21.06 -7.20 17.22
CA ASP A 155 21.41 -5.79 17.45
C ASP A 155 21.89 -5.09 16.17
N SER A 156 22.57 -5.82 15.28
CA SER A 156 22.96 -5.30 13.96
C SER A 156 21.73 -5.02 13.09
N GLY A 157 20.80 -5.97 13.03
CA GLY A 157 19.53 -5.81 12.34
C GLY A 157 18.70 -4.65 12.87
N ARG A 158 18.69 -4.43 14.19
CA ARG A 158 18.03 -3.28 14.83
C ARG A 158 18.62 -1.94 14.40
N ARG A 159 19.94 -1.84 14.26
CA ARG A 159 20.59 -0.62 13.75
C ARG A 159 20.21 -0.36 12.30
N VAL A 160 20.35 -1.37 11.44
CA VAL A 160 20.00 -1.26 10.01
C VAL A 160 18.53 -0.87 9.82
N ILE A 161 17.60 -1.54 10.51
CA ILE A 161 16.18 -1.22 10.34
C ILE A 161 15.84 0.17 10.89
N SER A 162 16.53 0.65 11.93
CA SER A 162 16.37 2.01 12.42
C SER A 162 16.73 3.05 11.36
N ASP A 163 17.84 2.85 10.63
CA ASP A 163 18.26 3.74 9.55
C ASP A 163 17.24 3.74 8.40
N ILE A 164 16.73 2.56 8.04
CA ILE A 164 15.67 2.42 7.04
C ILE A 164 14.38 3.10 7.52
N MET A 165 14.02 2.98 8.81
CA MET A 165 12.85 3.63 9.38
C MET A 165 12.98 5.15 9.36
N ALA A 166 14.17 5.71 9.60
CA ALA A 166 14.40 7.15 9.48
C ALA A 166 14.11 7.65 8.05
N ILE A 167 14.62 6.94 7.03
CA ILE A 167 14.38 7.27 5.61
C ILE A 167 12.90 7.17 5.25
N THR A 168 12.23 6.08 5.66
CA THR A 168 10.82 5.87 5.33
C THR A 168 9.88 6.79 6.10
N ASN A 169 10.24 7.21 7.32
CA ASN A 169 9.50 8.21 8.09
C ASN A 169 9.56 9.58 7.41
N GLN A 170 10.74 9.98 6.97
CA GLN A 170 10.90 11.21 6.19
C GLN A 170 10.07 11.16 4.90
N LEU A 171 10.10 10.03 4.19
CA LEU A 171 9.25 9.81 3.02
C LEU A 171 7.75 9.93 3.36
N ARG A 172 7.28 9.31 4.45
CA ARG A 172 5.87 9.43 4.90
C ARG A 172 5.49 10.88 5.16
N SER A 173 6.32 11.62 5.88
CA SER A 173 6.05 13.03 6.19
C SER A 173 5.90 13.88 4.93
N GLU A 174 6.76 13.68 3.93
CA GLU A 174 6.69 14.41 2.66
C GLU A 174 5.50 14.00 1.79
N MET A 175 5.25 12.70 1.65
CA MET A 175 4.20 12.20 0.75
C MET A 175 2.79 12.42 1.30
N LEU A 176 2.65 12.51 2.62
CA LEU A 176 1.37 12.73 3.31
C LEU A 176 1.20 14.19 3.77
N GLU A 177 2.15 15.06 3.42
CA GLU A 177 2.08 16.48 3.75
C GLU A 177 0.79 17.11 3.22
N ASN A 178 0.18 17.99 4.01
CA ASN A 178 -1.05 18.71 3.67
C ASN A 178 -2.31 17.85 3.44
N ILE A 179 -2.31 16.58 3.87
CA ILE A 179 -3.51 15.75 3.96
C ILE A 179 -4.14 15.92 5.35
N PRO A 180 -5.43 16.30 5.45
CA PRO A 180 -6.13 16.37 6.74
C PRO A 180 -6.13 15.03 7.49
N ALA A 181 -6.02 15.08 8.81
CA ALA A 181 -6.00 13.87 9.65
C ALA A 181 -7.28 13.02 9.51
N ASP A 182 -8.44 13.67 9.35
CA ASP A 182 -9.71 12.98 9.15
C ASP A 182 -9.74 12.20 7.83
N ASP A 183 -9.16 12.76 6.76
CA ASP A 183 -9.05 12.09 5.46
C ASP A 183 -8.11 10.88 5.55
N LEU A 184 -7.00 11.00 6.29
CA LEU A 184 -6.10 9.87 6.57
C LEU A 184 -6.81 8.76 7.36
N ALA A 185 -7.62 9.11 8.36
CA ALA A 185 -8.39 8.15 9.13
C ALA A 185 -9.44 7.43 8.27
N VAL A 186 -10.11 8.14 7.36
CA VAL A 186 -11.02 7.55 6.37
C VAL A 186 -10.26 6.60 5.44
N ALA A 187 -9.13 7.02 4.88
CA ALA A 187 -8.31 6.21 4.00
C ALA A 187 -7.83 4.92 4.70
N GLN A 188 -7.34 5.04 5.94
CA GLN A 188 -6.93 3.90 6.76
C GLN A 188 -8.08 2.90 6.94
N ARG A 189 -9.27 3.38 7.33
CA ARG A 189 -10.45 2.52 7.51
C ARG A 189 -10.83 1.78 6.23
N VAL A 190 -10.84 2.47 5.09
CA VAL A 190 -11.15 1.86 3.78
C VAL A 190 -10.11 0.81 3.40
N MET A 191 -8.82 1.14 3.52
CA MET A 191 -7.73 0.20 3.20
C MET A 191 -7.77 -1.04 4.11
N THR A 192 -8.01 -0.87 5.41
CA THR A 192 -8.14 -2.02 6.34
C THR A 192 -9.30 -2.92 5.96
N GLN A 193 -10.46 -2.37 5.58
CA GLN A 193 -11.58 -3.18 5.13
C GLN A 193 -11.26 -3.91 3.82
N LEU A 194 -10.56 -3.27 2.89
CA LEU A 194 -10.11 -3.89 1.65
C LEU A 194 -9.18 -5.09 1.90
N VAL A 195 -8.19 -4.94 2.80
CA VAL A 195 -7.28 -6.03 3.18
C VAL A 195 -8.06 -7.22 3.73
N ARG A 196 -9.02 -7.00 4.65
CA ARG A 196 -9.88 -8.07 5.19
C ARG A 196 -10.66 -8.81 4.09
N ASN A 197 -11.19 -8.07 3.12
CA ASN A 197 -11.92 -8.66 1.99
C ASN A 197 -11.00 -9.51 1.10
N LEU A 198 -9.77 -9.05 0.85
CA LEU A 198 -8.77 -9.78 0.06
C LEU A 198 -8.33 -11.07 0.76
N GLU A 199 -8.09 -11.03 2.07
CA GLU A 199 -7.76 -12.22 2.88
C GLU A 199 -8.91 -13.24 2.86
N ALA A 200 -10.16 -12.76 3.02
CA ALA A 200 -11.34 -13.63 2.94
C ALA A 200 -11.54 -14.26 1.55
N ALA A 201 -11.07 -13.60 0.48
CA ALA A 201 -11.12 -14.13 -0.87
C ALA A 201 -10.04 -15.20 -1.10
N GLN A 202 -8.83 -15.02 -0.56
CA GLN A 202 -7.73 -15.99 -0.66
C GLN A 202 -8.03 -17.30 0.10
N GLY A 203 -8.86 -17.25 1.14
CA GLY A 203 -9.32 -18.42 1.89
C GLY A 203 -10.51 -19.18 1.26
N LYS A 204 -11.12 -18.68 0.19
CA LYS A 204 -12.21 -19.35 -0.52
C LYS A 204 -11.69 -19.94 -1.83
N PRO A 205 -11.94 -21.22 -2.16
CA PRO A 205 -11.66 -21.71 -3.50
C PRO A 205 -12.51 -20.89 -4.48
N THR A 206 -11.85 -20.13 -5.34
CA THR A 206 -12.48 -19.37 -6.41
C THR A 206 -13.42 -20.30 -7.17
N ARG A 207 -14.74 -20.06 -7.09
CA ARG A 207 -15.70 -20.69 -8.00
C ARG A 207 -15.42 -20.15 -9.40
N ALA A 208 -14.49 -20.78 -10.10
CA ALA A 208 -14.22 -20.49 -11.49
C ALA A 208 -15.49 -20.78 -12.31
N GLY A 209 -16.06 -19.73 -12.90
CA GLY A 209 -16.92 -19.74 -14.07
C GLY A 209 -18.05 -20.77 -14.12
N SER A 210 -19.19 -20.50 -13.46
CA SER A 210 -20.46 -21.03 -13.98
C SER A 210 -20.83 -20.23 -15.22
N LYS A 211 -20.54 -20.78 -16.41
CA LYS A 211 -21.11 -20.29 -17.67
C LYS A 211 -22.64 -20.24 -17.54
N PRO A 212 -23.33 -19.23 -18.11
CA PRO A 212 -24.79 -19.22 -18.15
C PRO A 212 -25.29 -20.46 -18.90
N LYS A 213 -26.23 -21.19 -18.30
CA LYS A 213 -26.95 -22.28 -18.96
C LYS A 213 -27.78 -21.67 -20.08
N ASP A 214 -27.49 -22.08 -21.32
CA ASP A 214 -28.35 -21.85 -22.49
C ASP A 214 -29.80 -22.20 -22.14
N GLN A 215 -30.68 -21.22 -22.21
CA GLN A 215 -32.13 -21.42 -22.23
C GLN A 215 -32.66 -20.99 -23.59
N ARG A 216 -33.41 -21.91 -24.22
CA ARG A 216 -34.12 -21.88 -25.51
C ARG A 216 -33.34 -22.53 -26.66
N THR A 217 -33.72 -23.73 -27.09
CA THR A 217 -34.99 -23.88 -27.81
C THR A 217 -35.62 -25.25 -27.58
N THR A 218 -36.73 -25.28 -26.84
CA THR A 218 -37.72 -26.36 -26.94
C THR A 218 -38.42 -26.23 -28.29
N ARG A 219 -38.15 -27.17 -29.20
CA ARG A 219 -38.92 -27.36 -30.44
C ARG A 219 -40.23 -28.06 -30.07
N PRO A 220 -41.42 -27.54 -30.42
CA PRO A 220 -42.66 -28.24 -30.10
C PRO A 220 -42.83 -29.47 -31.00
N ALA A 221 -43.44 -30.50 -30.41
CA ALA A 221 -43.77 -31.76 -31.04
C ALA A 221 -44.71 -31.58 -32.23
N LYS A 222 -44.38 -32.23 -33.35
CA LYS A 222 -45.35 -32.59 -34.39
C LYS A 222 -45.97 -33.93 -33.99
N ASN A 223 -47.29 -34.03 -33.98
CA ASN A 223 -48.11 -35.22 -34.23
C ASN A 223 -49.48 -34.70 -34.71
N HIS A 224 -49.82 -34.92 -35.98
CA HIS A 224 -50.93 -35.79 -36.51
C HIS A 224 -52.32 -35.11 -36.37
N GLU A 225 -53.27 -35.10 -37.31
CA GLU A 225 -53.55 -35.76 -38.59
C GLU A 225 -54.83 -35.13 -39.19
N GLY A 226 -55.05 -35.24 -40.51
CA GLY A 226 -56.39 -35.42 -41.13
C GLY A 226 -57.20 -34.19 -41.55
N GLU A 227 -57.18 -33.89 -42.86
CA GLU A 227 -58.35 -33.96 -43.76
C GLU A 227 -57.87 -34.07 -45.22
#